data_AF-A0AAN0XZE1-F1
#
_entry.id   AF-A0AAN0XZE1-F1
#
_cell.length_a   1.000
_cell.length_b   1.000
_cell.length_c   1.000
_cell.angle_alpha   90.00
_cell.angle_beta   90.00
_cell.angle_gamma   90.00
#
_symmetry.space_group_name_H-M   'P 1'
#
loop_
_entity.id
_entity.type
_entity.pdbx_description
1 polymer ?
#
loop_
_entity_poly.entity_id
_entity_poly.type
_entity_poly.pdbx_seq_one_letter_code
_entity_poly.pdbx_strand_id
1 'polypeptide(L)'
;MVTEMIIAAKQKVNRAPVVFTNTFGRARWSGCYEYMFDSALIESMGMFIEQQARMDGYNDIRRQSRTDNPFHPEFLDGIPFDKWEDHYQYGVISYRNDNL
;
A
#
# COMPACT_ATOMS: atom_id res chain seq x y z
N MET A 1 -7.22 15.25 10.86
CA MET A 1 -6.96 14.37 9.71
C MET A 1 -5.46 14.33 9.52
N VAL A 2 -4.84 13.19 9.77
CA VAL A 2 -3.39 13.06 9.67
C VAL A 2 -3.07 12.60 8.26
N THR A 3 -2.52 13.52 7.47
CA THR A 3 -2.09 13.26 6.10
C THR A 3 -0.84 12.39 6.15
N GLU A 4 -0.94 11.17 5.67
CA GLU A 4 0.20 10.27 5.51
C GLU A 4 1.07 10.80 4.36
N MET A 5 2.29 11.23 4.68
CA MET A 5 3.27 11.59 3.65
C MET A 5 3.93 10.32 3.14
N ILE A 6 3.35 9.73 2.08
CA ILE A 6 4.10 8.85 1.19
C ILE A 6 5.05 9.75 0.41
N ILE A 7 6.32 9.83 0.82
CA ILE A 7 7.37 10.40 -0.04
C ILE A 7 7.70 9.32 -1.06
N ALA A 8 6.85 9.19 -2.08
CA ALA A 8 7.13 8.36 -3.24
C ALA A 8 8.23 9.05 -4.06
N ALA A 9 9.50 8.88 -3.66
CA ALA A 9 10.56 8.94 -4.64
C ALA A 9 10.18 7.94 -5.75
N LYS A 10 10.22 8.35 -7.03
CA LYS A 10 9.80 7.55 -8.21
C LYS A 10 9.93 6.04 -7.96
N GLN A 11 8.82 5.30 -8.11
CA GLN A 11 8.78 3.85 -7.95
C GLN A 11 9.99 3.23 -8.63
N LYS A 12 10.81 2.52 -7.86
CA LYS A 12 11.96 1.81 -8.41
C LYS A 12 11.54 0.36 -8.56
N VAL A 13 11.76 -0.19 -9.75
CA VAL A 13 11.44 -1.56 -10.13
C VAL A 13 11.77 -2.56 -9.03
N ASN A 14 12.97 -2.47 -8.46
CA ASN A 14 13.52 -3.45 -7.53
C ASN A 14 13.53 -3.02 -6.06
N ARG A 15 12.67 -2.07 -5.67
CA ARG A 15 12.69 -1.51 -4.31
C ARG A 15 11.30 -1.24 -3.77
N ALA A 16 11.08 -1.63 -2.52
CA ALA A 16 9.88 -1.30 -1.79
C ALA A 16 9.73 0.23 -1.61
N PRO A 17 8.49 0.76 -1.54
CA PRO A 17 8.26 2.16 -1.28
C PRO A 17 8.80 2.58 0.09
N VAL A 18 9.09 3.88 0.20
CA VAL A 18 9.43 4.49 1.49
C VAL A 18 8.13 4.85 2.20
N VAL A 19 7.81 4.11 3.26
CA VAL A 19 6.57 4.19 4.02
C VAL A 19 6.92 4.52 5.46
N PHE A 20 6.30 5.60 5.93
CA PHE A 20 6.31 6.04 7.32
C PHE A 20 4.87 6.11 7.79
N THR A 21 4.56 5.40 8.88
CA THR A 21 3.26 5.46 9.52
C THR A 21 3.43 6.05 10.92
N ASN A 22 2.47 6.82 11.39
CA ASN A 22 2.52 7.33 12.77
C ASN A 22 2.30 6.20 13.80
N THR A 23 1.63 5.13 13.38
CA THR A 23 1.28 3.99 14.25
C THR A 23 2.46 3.03 14.46
N PHE A 24 3.27 2.80 13.42
CA PHE A 24 4.35 1.79 13.46
C PHE A 24 5.73 2.38 13.18
N GLY A 25 5.85 3.69 13.01
CA GLY A 25 7.07 4.34 12.55
C GLY A 25 7.42 3.90 11.12
N ARG A 26 8.72 3.67 10.87
CA ARG A 26 9.20 3.14 9.59
C ARG A 26 9.07 1.63 9.58
N ALA A 27 8.29 1.09 8.64
CA ALA A 27 8.19 -0.35 8.44
C ALA A 27 9.56 -0.95 8.09
N ARG A 28 9.87 -2.16 8.59
CA ARG A 28 11.19 -2.79 8.41
C ARG A 28 11.52 -3.05 6.94
N TRP A 29 10.52 -3.37 6.12
CA TRP A 29 10.65 -3.60 4.69
C TRP A 29 10.74 -2.30 3.87
N SER A 30 10.51 -1.14 4.50
CA SER A 30 10.41 0.12 3.78
C SER A 30 11.74 0.54 3.16
N GLY A 31 11.73 0.73 1.83
CA GLY A 31 12.93 1.04 1.06
C GLY A 31 13.95 -0.10 1.00
N CYS A 32 13.58 -1.33 1.34
CA CYS A 32 14.39 -2.51 1.08
C CYS A 32 14.39 -2.87 -0.41
N TYR A 33 15.49 -3.42 -0.88
CA TYR A 33 15.56 -4.05 -2.21
C TYR A 33 14.92 -5.43 -2.16
N GLU A 34 14.45 -5.94 -3.30
CA GLU A 34 13.83 -7.27 -3.41
C GLU A 34 14.67 -8.39 -2.77
N TYR A 35 15.98 -8.40 -3.03
CA TYR A 35 16.89 -9.42 -2.50
C TYR A 35 17.03 -9.40 -0.97
N MET A 36 16.55 -8.35 -0.30
CA MET A 36 16.54 -8.24 1.16
C MET A 36 15.27 -8.83 1.78
N PHE A 37 14.26 -9.18 0.98
CA PHE A 37 13.00 -9.72 1.50
C PHE A 37 13.16 -11.17 1.94
N ASP A 38 12.90 -11.39 3.22
CA ASP A 38 12.63 -12.71 3.77
C ASP A 38 11.11 -12.89 3.95
N SER A 39 10.69 -14.09 4.38
CA SER A 39 9.28 -14.39 4.60
C SER A 39 8.62 -13.47 5.62
N ALA A 40 9.34 -13.02 6.65
CA ALA A 40 8.81 -12.13 7.67
C ALA A 40 8.57 -10.71 7.13
N LEU A 41 9.44 -10.21 6.25
CA LEU A 41 9.24 -8.93 5.57
C LEU A 41 8.10 -9.00 4.56
N ILE A 42 7.95 -10.10 3.82
CA ILE A 42 6.83 -10.33 2.91
C ILE A 42 5.51 -10.33 3.69
N GLU A 43 5.44 -11.07 4.80
CA GLU A 43 4.25 -11.14 5.65
C GLU A 43 3.89 -9.75 6.21
N SER A 44 4.87 -9.07 6.82
CA SER A 44 4.67 -7.72 7.38
C SER A 44 4.23 -6.70 6.33
N MET A 45 4.77 -6.78 5.11
CA MET A 45 4.35 -5.93 3.99
C MET A 45 2.95 -6.28 3.52
N GLY A 46 2.60 -7.57 3.44
CA GLY A 46 1.27 -8.05 3.09
C GLY A 46 0.20 -7.51 4.04
N MET A 47 0.44 -7.57 5.35
CA MET A 47 -0.48 -7.01 6.36
C MET A 47 -0.68 -5.49 6.19
N PHE A 48 0.40 -4.76 5.87
CA PHE A 48 0.30 -3.34 5.59
C PHE A 48 -0.56 -3.06 4.34
N ILE A 49 -0.32 -3.78 3.24
CA ILE A 49 -1.09 -3.62 1.99
C ILE A 49 -2.58 -3.86 2.25
N GLU A 50 -2.92 -4.95 2.94
CA GLU A 50 -4.30 -5.31 3.27
C GLU A 50 -5.04 -4.19 4.00
N GLN A 51 -4.38 -3.59 5.00
CA GLN A 51 -4.99 -2.54 5.81
C GLN A 51 -5.04 -1.19 5.08
N GLN A 52 -3.89 -0.75 4.56
CA GLN A 52 -3.75 0.59 3.99
C GLN A 52 -4.51 0.73 2.68
N ALA A 53 -4.35 -0.20 1.74
CA ALA A 53 -5.01 -0.11 0.43
C ALA A 53 -6.54 -0.08 0.59
N ARG A 54 -7.07 -0.87 1.53
CA ARG A 54 -8.50 -0.85 1.87
C ARG A 54 -8.94 0.50 2.44
N MET A 55 -8.15 1.07 3.35
CA MET A 55 -8.44 2.38 3.94
C MET A 55 -8.39 3.49 2.89
N ASP A 56 -7.42 3.44 1.99
CA ASP A 56 -7.28 4.41 0.89
C ASP A 56 -8.48 4.30 -0.04
N GLY A 57 -8.81 3.10 -0.54
CA GLY A 57 -9.97 2.89 -1.42
C GLY A 57 -11.29 3.35 -0.82
N TYR A 58 -11.52 3.09 0.48
CA TYR A 58 -12.72 3.58 1.18
C TYR A 58 -12.74 5.11 1.28
N ASN A 59 -11.62 5.73 1.67
CA ASN A 59 -11.52 7.17 1.86
C ASN A 59 -11.54 7.94 0.54
N ASP A 60 -10.97 7.38 -0.51
CA ASP A 60 -10.83 8.01 -1.82
C ASP A 60 -12.17 8.14 -2.53
N ILE A 61 -13.05 7.14 -2.42
CA ILE A 61 -14.42 7.28 -2.93
C ILE A 61 -15.15 8.42 -2.21
N ARG A 62 -15.02 8.50 -0.88
CA ARG A 62 -15.61 9.58 -0.09
C ARG A 62 -15.05 10.96 -0.48
N ARG A 63 -13.76 11.03 -0.83
CA ARG A 63 -13.05 12.28 -1.17
C ARG A 63 -13.06 12.62 -2.65
N GLN A 64 -13.58 11.73 -3.50
CA GLN A 64 -13.49 11.81 -4.97
C GLN A 64 -12.03 11.96 -5.46
N SER A 65 -11.12 11.25 -4.81
CA SER A 65 -9.69 11.17 -5.15
C SER A 65 -9.29 9.76 -5.53
N ARG A 66 -8.04 9.57 -5.97
CA ARG A 66 -7.41 8.26 -6.11
C ARG A 66 -5.98 8.34 -5.62
N THR A 67 -5.64 7.50 -4.65
CA THR A 67 -4.29 7.26 -4.19
C THR A 67 -3.62 6.30 -5.17
N ASP A 68 -2.45 6.69 -5.64
CA ASP A 68 -1.66 5.83 -6.52
C ASP A 68 -1.11 4.62 -5.75
N ASN A 69 -1.03 3.49 -6.44
CA ASN A 69 -0.35 2.31 -5.91
C ASN A 69 1.11 2.65 -5.61
N PRO A 70 1.63 2.43 -4.39
CA PRO A 70 2.99 2.81 -4.05
C PRO A 70 4.03 1.77 -4.52
N PHE A 71 3.61 0.57 -4.91
CA PHE A 71 4.49 -0.48 -5.39
C PHE A 71 4.71 -0.37 -6.90
N HIS A 72 5.90 -0.75 -7.37
CA HIS A 72 6.14 -0.88 -8.80
C HIS A 72 5.48 -2.17 -9.33
N PRO A 73 4.88 -2.20 -10.54
CA PRO A 73 4.22 -3.39 -11.09
C PRO A 73 5.11 -4.63 -11.26
N GLU A 74 6.42 -4.45 -11.31
CA GLU A 74 7.39 -5.54 -11.42
C GLU A 74 8.04 -5.91 -10.08
N PHE A 75 7.80 -5.13 -9.02
CA PHE A 75 8.44 -5.35 -7.73
C PHE A 75 7.96 -6.67 -7.11
N LEU A 76 8.89 -7.57 -6.75
CA LEU A 76 8.58 -8.92 -6.24
C LEU A 76 7.57 -9.65 -7.13
N ASP A 77 7.87 -9.71 -8.44
CA ASP A 77 7.05 -10.34 -9.47
C ASP A 77 5.63 -9.75 -9.58
N GLY A 78 5.44 -8.49 -9.13
CA GLY A 78 4.16 -7.78 -9.18
C GLY A 78 3.17 -8.15 -8.07
N ILE A 79 3.51 -9.13 -7.22
CA ILE A 79 2.64 -9.59 -6.13
C ILE A 79 2.16 -8.44 -5.22
N PRO A 80 3.03 -7.52 -4.77
CA PRO A 80 2.60 -6.41 -3.92
C PRO A 80 1.71 -5.41 -4.65
N PHE A 81 1.94 -5.21 -5.95
CA PHE A 81 1.14 -4.30 -6.77
C PHE A 81 -0.28 -4.84 -6.93
N ASP A 82 -0.43 -6.10 -7.34
CA ASP A 82 -1.72 -6.75 -7.54
C ASP A 82 -2.51 -6.80 -6.23
N LYS A 83 -1.85 -7.20 -5.14
CA LYS A 83 -2.45 -7.24 -3.81
C LYS A 83 -2.95 -5.86 -3.37
N TRP A 84 -2.24 -4.78 -3.70
CA TRP A 84 -2.70 -3.43 -3.40
C TRP A 84 -3.97 -3.08 -4.18
N GLU A 85 -4.01 -3.33 -5.49
CA GLU A 85 -5.21 -3.04 -6.30
C GLU A 85 -6.43 -3.82 -5.80
N ASP A 86 -6.27 -5.11 -5.47
CA ASP A 86 -7.35 -5.95 -4.96
C ASP A 86 -7.95 -5.40 -3.66
N HIS A 87 -7.09 -5.08 -2.67
CA HIS A 87 -7.55 -4.55 -1.39
C HIS A 87 -8.08 -3.12 -1.50
N TYR A 88 -7.55 -2.32 -2.42
CA TYR A 88 -8.09 -1.00 -2.75
C TYR A 88 -9.52 -1.12 -3.29
N GLN A 89 -9.76 -1.99 -4.29
CA GLN A 89 -11.10 -2.22 -4.82
C GLN A 89 -12.07 -2.76 -3.76
N TYR A 90 -11.59 -3.61 -2.85
CA TYR A 90 -12.40 -4.03 -1.70
C TYR A 90 -12.85 -2.85 -0.84
N GLY A 91 -11.95 -1.90 -0.56
CA GLY A 91 -12.27 -0.65 0.15
C GLY A 91 -13.33 0.18 -0.57
N VAL A 92 -13.19 0.33 -1.90
CA VAL A 92 -14.15 1.02 -2.77
C VAL A 92 -15.55 0.38 -2.69
N ILE A 93 -15.61 -0.94 -2.81
CA ILE A 93 -16.88 -1.69 -2.76
C ILE A 93 -17.51 -1.59 -1.37
N SER A 94 -16.69 -1.67 -0.31
CA SER A 94 -17.17 -1.55 1.07
C SER A 94 -17.86 -0.21 1.31
N TYR A 95 -17.26 0.90 0.87
CA TYR A 95 -17.88 2.23 0.99
C TYR A 95 -19.23 2.29 0.26
N ARG A 96 -19.31 1.74 -0.96
CA ARG A 96 -20.57 1.73 -1.72
C ARG A 96 -21.65 0.95 -0.99
N ASN A 97 -21.32 -0.24 -0.47
CA ASN A 97 -22.27 -1.08 0.25
C ASN A 97 -22.76 -0.43 1.56
N ASP A 98 -21.90 0.30 2.27
CA ASP A 98 -22.28 1.00 3.51
C ASP A 98 -23.20 2.21 3.28
N ASN A 99 -23.28 2.72 2.04
CA ASN A 99 -23.99 3.95 1.69
C ASN A 99 -25.08 3.74 0.61
N LEU A 100 -25.49 2.48 0.39
CA LEU A 100 -26.68 2.09 -0.39
C LEU A 100 -27.87 1.89 0.54
#